data_AF-S6A1F7-F1
#
_entry.id   AF-S6A1F7-F1
#
_cell.length_a   1.000
_cell.length_b   1.000
_cell.length_c   1.000
_cell.angle_alpha   90.00
_cell.angle_beta   90.00
_cell.angle_gamma   90.00
#
_symmetry.space_group_name_H-M   'P 1'
#
loop_
_entity.id
_entity.type
_entity.pdbx_description
1 polymer ?
#
loop_
_entity_poly.entity_id
_entity_poly.type
_entity_poly.pdbx_seq_one_letter_code
_entity_poly.pdbx_strand_id
1 'polypeptide(L)'
;MIKVFYYDYALEQGIEEPRLADLQTALQRFYELTDESDNFFGLVDDDDRCIQFMYLDTDKWLVDIPCPPDFVNRQKTADYDECVAIIKEVYKANRIITVKGMVKQKTL
;
A
#
# COMPACT_ATOMS: atom_id res chain seq x y z
N MET A 1 15.11 4.50 -1.12
CA MET A 1 14.71 4.12 0.24
C MET A 1 13.20 4.05 0.25
N ILE A 2 12.61 3.29 1.16
CA ILE A 2 11.15 3.16 1.24
C ILE A 2 10.65 3.86 2.50
N LYS A 3 9.64 4.71 2.33
CA LYS A 3 8.88 5.32 3.42
C LYS A 3 7.53 4.61 3.56
N VAL A 4 7.03 4.54 4.78
CA VAL A 4 5.73 3.93 5.14
C VAL A 4 4.80 5.02 5.67
N PHE A 5 3.53 4.93 5.28
CA PHE A 5 2.41 5.65 5.88
C PHE A 5 1.25 4.66 6.04
N TYR A 6 0.37 4.89 7.02
CA TYR A 6 -0.80 4.04 7.25
C TYR A 6 -1.80 4.76 8.15
N TYR A 7 -3.04 4.29 8.15
CA TYR A 7 -4.04 4.69 9.12
C TYR A 7 -4.96 3.51 9.43
N ASP A 8 -5.18 3.30 10.72
CA ASP A 8 -6.11 2.33 11.28
C ASP A 8 -7.24 3.12 11.96
N TYR A 9 -8.43 3.08 11.35
CA TYR A 9 -9.62 3.78 11.80
C TYR A 9 -10.20 3.18 13.09
N ALA A 10 -10.06 1.88 13.32
CA ALA A 10 -10.54 1.21 14.53
C ALA A 10 -9.82 1.72 15.78
N LEU A 11 -8.51 1.98 15.63
CA LEU A 11 -7.62 2.38 16.71
C LEU A 11 -7.37 3.89 16.76
N GLU A 12 -7.85 4.65 15.77
CA GLU A 12 -7.53 6.06 15.54
C GLU A 12 -6.00 6.32 15.54
N GLN A 13 -5.24 5.44 14.89
CA GLN A 13 -3.78 5.46 14.90
C GLN A 13 -3.20 5.41 13.49
N GLY A 14 -2.12 6.15 13.26
CA GLY A 14 -1.48 6.15 11.95
C GLY A 14 -0.18 6.94 11.89
N ILE A 15 0.41 6.90 10.71
CA ILE A 15 1.52 7.77 10.30
C ILE A 15 1.05 8.46 9.02
N GLU A 16 0.60 9.72 9.13
CA GLU A 16 0.13 10.50 7.98
C GLU A 16 1.29 10.95 7.08
N GLU A 17 2.40 11.39 7.67
CA GLU A 17 3.61 11.77 6.93
C GLU A 17 4.50 10.54 6.68
N PRO A 18 4.77 10.14 5.42
CA PRO A 18 5.57 8.94 5.15
C PRO A 18 6.95 8.97 5.82
N ARG A 19 7.26 7.95 6.64
CA ARG A 19 8.54 7.84 7.37
C ARG A 19 9.37 6.68 6.87
N LEU A 20 10.69 6.85 6.84
CA LEU A 20 11.62 5.76 6.51
C LEU A 20 11.40 4.57 7.46
N ALA A 21 11.26 3.38 6.88
CA ALA A 21 11.11 2.14 7.62
C ALA A 21 11.82 1.00 6.88
N ASP A 22 12.41 0.06 7.62
CA ASP A 22 12.91 -1.17 7.03
C ASP A 22 11.76 -2.15 6.73
N LEU A 23 12.08 -3.23 5.99
CA LEU A 23 11.08 -4.23 5.59
C LEU A 23 10.39 -4.86 6.81
N GLN A 24 11.12 -5.12 7.89
CA GLN A 24 10.56 -5.78 9.08
C GLN A 24 9.53 -4.88 9.76
N THR A 25 9.85 -3.60 9.95
CA THR A 25 8.96 -2.59 10.52
C THR A 25 7.73 -2.39 9.64
N ALA A 26 7.91 -2.31 8.32
CA ALA A 26 6.81 -2.17 7.37
C ALA A 26 5.84 -3.37 7.43
N LEU A 27 6.37 -4.59 7.42
CA LEU A 27 5.55 -5.80 7.55
C LEU A 27 4.85 -5.87 8.91
N GLN A 28 5.54 -5.53 10.00
CA GLN A 28 4.92 -5.48 11.31
C GLN A 28 3.73 -4.51 11.33
N ARG A 29 3.88 -3.32 10.76
CA ARG A 29 2.77 -2.36 10.67
C ARG A 29 1.63 -2.85 9.80
N PHE A 30 1.92 -3.49 8.68
CA PHE A 30 0.89 -4.09 7.83
C PHE A 30 0.12 -5.20 8.56
N TYR A 31 0.80 -6.03 9.37
CA TYR A 31 0.19 -7.12 10.14
C TYR A 31 -0.64 -6.65 11.34
N GLU A 32 -0.34 -5.46 11.86
CA GLU A 32 -1.02 -4.86 13.01
C GLU A 32 -2.29 -4.09 12.62
N LEU A 33 -2.56 -3.88 11.31
CA LEU A 33 -3.79 -3.27 10.85
C LEU A 33 -5.00 -4.14 11.21
N THR A 34 -6.02 -3.50 11.75
CA THR A 34 -7.30 -4.16 12.01
C THR A 34 -8.06 -4.40 10.71
N ASP A 35 -8.92 -5.43 10.71
CA ASP A 35 -9.82 -5.80 9.61
C ASP A 35 -11.03 -4.84 9.51
N GLU A 36 -10.79 -3.53 9.56
CA GLU A 36 -11.81 -2.51 9.34
C GLU A 36 -11.71 -1.97 7.92
N SER A 37 -12.85 -1.91 7.24
CA SER A 37 -12.93 -1.34 5.89
C SER A 37 -12.33 0.06 5.86
N ASP A 38 -11.67 0.39 4.75
CA ASP A 38 -10.97 1.66 4.52
C ASP A 38 -9.66 1.85 5.30
N ASN A 39 -9.30 0.95 6.23
CA ASN A 39 -7.94 0.93 6.77
C ASN A 39 -6.93 0.79 5.64
N PHE A 40 -5.86 1.58 5.70
CA PHE A 40 -4.88 1.59 4.64
C PHE A 40 -3.45 1.59 5.13
N PHE A 41 -2.59 1.04 4.30
CA PHE A 41 -1.15 1.06 4.42
C PHE A 41 -0.54 1.40 3.08
N GLY A 42 0.55 2.14 3.06
CA GLY A 42 1.21 2.49 1.82
C GLY A 42 2.70 2.72 1.95
N LEU A 43 3.34 2.62 0.79
CA LEU A 43 4.76 2.77 0.61
C LEU A 43 5.04 3.89 -0.39
N VAL A 44 6.07 4.68 -0.12
CA VAL A 44 6.57 5.74 -1.01
C VAL A 44 8.05 5.50 -1.29
N ASP A 45 8.45 5.55 -2.56
CA ASP A 45 9.87 5.47 -2.95
C ASP A 45 10.54 6.85 -3.04
N ASP A 46 11.83 6.88 -3.38
CA ASP A 46 12.60 8.14 -3.51
C ASP A 46 12.17 9.00 -4.71
N ASP A 47 11.42 8.44 -5.67
CA ASP A 47 10.86 9.15 -6.82
C ASP A 47 9.45 9.72 -6.49
N ASP A 48 9.05 9.73 -5.22
CA ASP A 48 7.73 10.08 -4.71
C ASP A 48 6.58 9.27 -5.35
N ARG A 49 6.87 8.05 -5.83
CA ARG A 49 5.84 7.12 -6.30
C ARG A 49 5.25 6.39 -5.11
N CYS A 50 3.94 6.19 -5.17
CA CYS A 50 3.17 5.59 -4.10
C CYS A 50 2.55 4.25 -4.55
N ILE A 51 2.51 3.29 -3.64
CA ILE A 51 1.59 2.15 -3.69
C ILE A 51 0.85 2.07 -2.36
N GLN A 52 -0.46 1.92 -2.41
CA GLN A 52 -1.31 1.79 -1.23
C GLN A 52 -2.11 0.49 -1.27
N PHE A 53 -2.42 -0.01 -0.09
CA PHE A 53 -3.16 -1.23 0.20
C PHE A 53 -4.29 -0.82 1.12
N MET A 54 -5.53 -0.94 0.65
CA MET A 54 -6.72 -0.62 1.42
C MET A 54 -7.50 -1.89 1.69
N TYR A 55 -7.83 -2.14 2.95
CA TYR A 55 -8.67 -3.27 3.33
C TYR A 55 -10.09 -3.04 2.83
N LEU A 56 -10.67 -4.03 2.14
CA LEU A 56 -12.04 -3.98 1.66
C LEU A 56 -12.96 -4.81 2.58
N ASP A 57 -12.80 -6.13 2.52
CA ASP A 57 -13.54 -7.13 3.29
C ASP A 57 -12.83 -8.49 3.18
N THR A 58 -13.08 -9.43 4.09
CA THR A 58 -12.81 -10.87 3.92
C THR A 58 -11.52 -11.24 3.16
N ASP A 59 -10.35 -10.83 3.67
CA ASP A 59 -9.04 -11.09 3.05
C ASP A 59 -8.89 -10.52 1.62
N LYS A 60 -9.57 -9.41 1.34
CA LYS A 60 -9.53 -8.71 0.06
C LYS A 60 -9.03 -7.29 0.26
N TRP A 61 -7.97 -6.98 -0.45
CA TRP A 61 -7.31 -5.70 -0.43
C TRP A 61 -7.37 -5.04 -1.80
N LEU A 62 -7.62 -3.74 -1.84
CA LEU A 62 -7.36 -2.93 -3.02
C LEU A 62 -5.89 -2.51 -3.01
N VAL A 63 -5.15 -2.91 -4.03
CA VAL A 63 -3.79 -2.42 -4.30
C VAL A 63 -3.89 -1.33 -5.35
N ASP A 64 -3.46 -0.13 -5.02
CA ASP A 64 -3.58 1.06 -5.87
C ASP A 64 -2.25 1.79 -6.00
N ILE A 65 -1.88 2.14 -7.24
CA ILE A 65 -0.74 3.00 -7.56
C ILE A 65 -1.30 4.30 -8.16
N PRO A 66 -1.35 5.38 -7.37
CA PRO A 66 -1.75 6.69 -7.85
C PRO A 66 -0.87 7.16 -9.01
N CYS A 67 -1.50 7.68 -10.06
CA CYS A 67 -0.82 8.20 -11.24
C CYS A 67 -1.17 9.68 -11.43
N PRO A 68 -0.60 10.61 -10.66
CA PRO A 68 -0.81 12.04 -10.88
C PRO A 68 -0.21 12.49 -12.23
N PRO A 69 -0.74 13.57 -12.84
CA PRO A 69 -1.77 14.47 -12.30
C PRO A 69 -3.21 14.08 -12.68
N ASP A 70 -3.42 13.12 -13.58
CA ASP A 70 -4.76 12.77 -14.09
C ASP A 70 -5.49 11.70 -13.26
N PHE A 71 -4.78 11.09 -12.30
CA PHE A 71 -5.28 10.07 -11.38
C PHE A 71 -5.96 8.90 -12.10
N VAL A 72 -5.41 8.53 -13.25
CA VAL A 72 -5.71 7.25 -13.90
C VAL A 72 -4.83 6.19 -13.25
N ASN A 73 -5.24 5.79 -12.05
CA ASN A 73 -4.48 4.91 -11.18
C ASN A 73 -4.37 3.49 -11.76
N ARG A 74 -3.39 2.72 -11.28
CA ARG A 74 -3.26 1.29 -11.56
C ARG A 74 -3.74 0.50 -10.36
N GLN A 75 -4.80 -0.27 -10.54
CA GLN A 75 -5.50 -0.95 -9.45
C GLN A 75 -5.61 -2.45 -9.69
N LYS A 76 -5.57 -3.24 -8.61
CA LYS A 76 -6.02 -4.63 -8.60
C LYS A 76 -6.52 -5.00 -7.21
N THR A 77 -7.31 -6.07 -7.12
CA THR A 77 -7.55 -6.74 -5.85
C THR A 77 -6.45 -7.76 -5.58
N ALA A 78 -6.09 -7.94 -4.31
CA ALA A 78 -5.13 -8.93 -3.82
C ALA A 78 -5.63 -9.56 -2.53
N ASP A 79 -5.15 -10.76 -2.22
CA ASP A 79 -5.25 -11.35 -0.88
C ASP A 79 -4.07 -10.88 -0.01
N TYR A 80 -4.13 -11.17 1.29
CA TYR A 80 -3.09 -10.78 2.24
C TYR A 80 -1.69 -11.29 1.85
N ASP A 81 -1.58 -12.55 1.43
CA ASP A 81 -0.30 -13.14 1.03
C ASP A 81 0.30 -12.43 -0.19
N GLU A 82 -0.54 -12.07 -1.16
CA GLU A 82 -0.14 -11.28 -2.30
C GLU A 82 0.28 -9.86 -1.90
N CYS A 83 -0.42 -9.20 -0.97
CA CYS A 83 0.02 -7.91 -0.42
C CYS A 83 1.42 -7.99 0.20
N VAL A 84 1.66 -9.02 1.03
CA VAL A 84 2.96 -9.26 1.66
C VAL A 84 4.05 -9.50 0.62
N ALA A 85 3.75 -10.26 -0.44
CA ALA A 85 4.69 -10.50 -1.53
C ALA A 85 5.04 -9.20 -2.27
N ILE A 86 4.05 -8.34 -2.53
CA ILE A 86 4.27 -7.05 -3.18
C ILE A 86 5.15 -6.14 -2.31
N ILE A 87 4.87 -6.05 -1.00
CA ILE A 87 5.68 -5.26 -0.05
C ILE A 87 7.14 -5.74 -0.10
N LYS A 88 7.38 -7.05 -0.02
CA LYS A 88 8.73 -7.63 -0.08
C LYS A 88 9.44 -7.31 -1.39
N GLU A 89 8.75 -7.40 -2.53
CA GLU A 89 9.36 -7.08 -3.83
C GLU A 89 9.65 -5.58 -3.99
N VAL A 90 8.82 -4.68 -3.44
CA VAL A 90 9.11 -3.22 -3.39
C VAL A 90 10.40 -2.95 -2.61
N TYR A 91 10.55 -3.56 -1.44
CA TYR A 91 11.76 -3.41 -0.62
C TYR A 91 13.01 -3.98 -1.29
N LYS A 92 12.89 -5.15 -1.93
CA LYS A 92 13.97 -5.79 -2.68
C LYS A 92 14.39 -4.97 -3.90
N ALA A 93 13.43 -4.37 -4.60
CA ALA A 93 13.70 -3.48 -5.74
C ALA A 93 14.10 -2.06 -5.31
N ASN A 94 13.88 -1.70 -4.04
CA ASN A 94 14.05 -0.38 -3.46
C ASN A 94 13.34 0.72 -4.27
N ARG A 95 12.17 0.39 -4.84
CA ARG A 95 11.31 1.30 -5.63
C ARG A 95 9.91 0.73 -5.80
N ILE A 96 8.93 1.57 -6.11
CA ILE A 96 7.59 1.11 -6.47
C ILE A 96 7.62 0.42 -7.83
N ILE A 97 7.04 -0.78 -7.89
CA ILE A 97 6.97 -1.62 -9.07
C ILE A 97 5.54 -1.73 -9.58
N THR A 98 5.38 -1.90 -10.89
CA THR A 98 4.07 -2.28 -11.43
C THR A 98 3.79 -3.74 -11.10
N VAL A 99 2.62 -4.01 -10.52
CA VAL A 99 2.20 -5.37 -10.17
C VAL A 99 1.42 -5.99 -11.33
N LYS A 100 1.67 -7.28 -11.61
CA LYS A 100 0.96 -8.02 -12.66
C LYS A 100 -0.55 -8.08 -12.34
N GLY A 101 -1.36 -7.86 -13.36
CA GLY A 101 -2.83 -7.90 -13.24
C GLY A 101 -3.46 -6.56 -12.83
N MET A 102 -2.67 -5.50 -12.65
CA MET A 102 -3.22 -4.16 -12.48
C MET A 102 -3.90 -3.65 -13.75
N VAL A 103 -5.08 -3.07 -13.58
CA VAL A 103 -5.84 -2.37 -14.62
C VAL A 103 -5.80 -0.87 -14.39
N LYS A 104 -5.92 -0.08 -15.45
CA LYS A 104 -6.07 1.36 -15.31
C LYS A 104 -7.50 1.68 -14.91
N GLN A 105 -7.67 2.41 -13.82
CA GLN A 105 -8.95 2.86 -13.33
C GLN A 105 -8.91 4.37 -13.12
N LYS A 106 -9.89 5.08 -13.69
CA LYS A 106 -10.03 6.51 -13.43
C LYS A 106 -10.67 6.66 -12.06
N THR A 107 -9.92 7.17 -11.10
CA THR A 107 -10.46 7.55 -9.81
C THR A 107 -11.23 8.86 -10.02
N LEU A 108 -12.52 8.87 -9.65
CA LEU A 108 -13.43 10.00 -9.87
C LEU A 108 -13.19 11.13 -8.86
#